data_AF-A0A3N9USA0-F1
#
_entry.id   AF-A0A3N9USA0-F1
#
_cell.length_a   1.000
_cell.length_b   1.000
_cell.length_c   1.000
_cell.angle_alpha   90.00
_cell.angle_beta   90.00
_cell.angle_gamma   90.00
#
_symmetry.space_group_name_H-M   'P 1'
#
loop_
_entity.id
_entity.type
_entity.pdbx_description
1 polymer ?
#
loop_
_entity_poly.entity_id
_entity_poly.type
_entity_poly.pdbx_seq_one_letter_code
_entity_poly.pdbx_strand_id
1 'polypeptide(L)'
;MAETQEYRYDVFISYSHADEAWVEGTLLPRLEGAGLRVCIDFRDFLPGKAALFNMQDAARDSRFTLLVLTPDWVKSEWTLFESLLSRTKDPAGLQRCTIPLLLQACDLPDFIAMITWVDFTRGDRLEIAWRQLLTGLGVPPEPVAAPEPERPGWFLPHPYGAQPNFTGRAAERWMLSDWLAEGLTRPESVEGPPHPLLVLRALGGFGKSALAWHWLHHDVDAARWPRAVWWSFYEGDNQFDSFLRKTLAYLLEP
;
A
#
# COMPACT_ATOMS: atom_id res chain seq x y z
N MET A 1 -26.75 4.76 -6.58
CA MET A 1 -26.12 3.50 -6.15
C MET A 1 -25.49 2.93 -7.42
N ALA A 2 -24.16 2.93 -7.53
CA ALA A 2 -23.50 2.39 -8.72
C ALA A 2 -23.59 0.86 -8.64
N GLU A 3 -24.16 0.22 -9.67
CA GLU A 3 -24.14 -1.22 -9.81
C GLU A 3 -22.67 -1.67 -9.88
N THR A 4 -22.21 -2.43 -8.89
CA THR A 4 -20.90 -3.05 -8.94
C THR A 4 -20.98 -4.18 -9.97
N GLN A 5 -20.69 -3.87 -11.23
CA GLN A 5 -20.56 -4.89 -12.26
C GLN A 5 -19.41 -5.81 -11.84
N GLU A 6 -19.74 -7.07 -11.52
CA GLU A 6 -18.74 -8.07 -11.15
C GLU A 6 -17.91 -8.45 -12.39
N TYR A 7 -16.73 -7.85 -12.53
CA TYR A 7 -15.75 -8.27 -13.53
C TYR A 7 -15.01 -9.52 -13.05
N ARG A 8 -14.75 -10.44 -13.98
CA ARG A 8 -13.98 -11.67 -13.71
C ARG A 8 -12.54 -11.35 -13.37
N TYR A 9 -11.97 -10.35 -14.05
CA TYR A 9 -10.62 -9.86 -13.84
C TYR A 9 -10.64 -8.36 -13.52
N ASP A 10 -9.66 -7.91 -12.78
CA ASP A 10 -9.47 -6.50 -12.50
C ASP A 10 -8.71 -5.84 -13.67
N VAL A 11 -7.73 -6.54 -14.26
CA VAL A 11 -6.88 -6.00 -15.32
C VAL A 11 -6.62 -7.04 -16.41
N PHE A 12 -6.77 -6.67 -17.67
CA PHE A 12 -6.23 -7.40 -18.82
C PHE A 12 -4.96 -6.71 -19.32
N ILE A 13 -3.88 -7.47 -19.55
CA ILE A 13 -2.61 -6.93 -20.09
C ILE A 13 -2.52 -7.22 -21.59
N SER A 14 -2.46 -6.16 -22.40
CA SER A 14 -2.10 -6.23 -23.82
C SER A 14 -0.66 -5.80 -24.00
N TYR A 15 0.19 -6.71 -24.48
CA TYR A 15 1.63 -6.53 -24.65
C TYR A 15 2.12 -7.29 -25.89
N SER A 16 3.31 -6.97 -26.39
CA SER A 16 3.94 -7.73 -27.47
C SER A 16 4.72 -8.89 -26.89
N HIS A 17 4.73 -10.07 -27.53
CA HIS A 17 5.55 -11.20 -27.10
C HIS A 17 7.04 -10.88 -27.00
N ALA A 18 7.53 -9.83 -27.68
CA ALA A 18 8.89 -9.34 -27.51
C ALA A 18 9.17 -8.84 -26.07
N ASP A 19 8.13 -8.40 -25.36
CA ASP A 19 8.19 -7.83 -24.01
C ASP A 19 7.79 -8.85 -22.92
N GLU A 20 7.52 -10.11 -23.29
CA GLU A 20 7.00 -11.17 -22.39
C GLU A 20 7.85 -11.34 -21.14
N ALA A 21 9.18 -11.36 -21.29
CA ALA A 21 10.10 -11.52 -20.17
C ALA A 21 9.96 -10.40 -19.10
N TRP A 22 9.68 -9.16 -19.53
CA TRP A 22 9.46 -8.06 -18.61
C TRP A 22 8.07 -8.13 -17.98
N VAL A 23 7.05 -8.51 -18.77
CA VAL A 23 5.68 -8.64 -18.27
C VAL A 23 5.59 -9.75 -17.21
N GLU A 24 6.12 -10.94 -17.51
CA GLU A 24 6.12 -12.08 -16.59
C GLU A 24 7.03 -11.85 -15.38
N GLY A 25 8.23 -11.29 -15.59
CA GLY A 25 9.21 -11.11 -14.52
C GLY A 25 8.96 -9.91 -13.61
N THR A 26 8.27 -8.88 -14.10
CA THR A 26 8.13 -7.60 -13.38
C THR A 26 6.69 -7.15 -13.23
N LEU A 27 5.93 -7.05 -14.32
CA LEU A 27 4.60 -6.43 -14.30
C LEU A 27 3.57 -7.31 -13.60
N LEU A 28 3.45 -8.56 -14.04
CA LEU A 28 2.47 -9.50 -13.54
C LEU A 28 2.63 -9.76 -12.03
N PRO A 29 3.84 -10.06 -11.48
CA PRO A 29 4.00 -10.31 -10.05
C PRO A 29 3.69 -9.09 -9.19
N ARG A 30 3.99 -7.86 -9.65
CA ARG A 30 3.67 -6.65 -8.90
C ARG A 30 2.17 -6.35 -8.87
N LEU A 31 1.46 -6.60 -9.98
CA LEU A 31 0.01 -6.41 -10.03
C LEU A 31 -0.74 -7.44 -9.17
N GLU A 32 -0.37 -8.72 -9.29
CA GLU A 32 -0.97 -9.78 -8.47
C GLU A 32 -0.59 -9.65 -6.99
N GLY A 33 0.64 -9.21 -6.69
CA GLY A 33 1.08 -8.89 -5.33
C GLY A 33 0.33 -7.72 -4.69
N ALA A 34 -0.21 -6.80 -5.51
CA ALA A 34 -1.10 -5.74 -5.06
C ALA A 34 -2.57 -6.20 -4.89
N GLY A 35 -2.85 -7.49 -5.06
CA GLY A 35 -4.17 -8.11 -4.89
C GLY A 35 -5.10 -8.02 -6.10
N LEU A 36 -4.59 -7.65 -7.28
CA LEU A 36 -5.38 -7.56 -8.51
C LEU A 36 -5.47 -8.92 -9.22
N ARG A 37 -6.65 -9.27 -9.72
CA ARG A 37 -6.84 -10.44 -10.60
C ARG A 37 -6.49 -10.05 -12.04
N VAL A 38 -5.41 -10.60 -12.57
CA VAL A 38 -4.90 -10.25 -13.90
C VAL A 38 -5.32 -11.30 -14.93
N CYS A 39 -5.73 -10.87 -16.11
CA CYS A 39 -5.92 -11.70 -17.30
C CYS A 39 -4.69 -11.53 -18.22
N ILE A 40 -4.04 -12.63 -18.57
CA ILE A 40 -2.88 -12.64 -19.46
C ILE A 40 -2.99 -13.74 -20.51
N ASP A 41 -2.51 -13.46 -21.71
CA ASP A 41 -2.74 -14.26 -22.92
C ASP A 41 -2.27 -15.72 -22.79
N PHE A 42 -1.05 -15.98 -22.34
CA PHE A 42 -0.49 -17.33 -22.24
C PHE A 42 -1.19 -18.22 -21.20
N ARG A 43 -1.94 -17.61 -20.26
CA ARG A 43 -2.62 -18.30 -19.16
C ARG A 43 -4.12 -18.43 -19.39
N ASP A 44 -4.75 -17.36 -19.84
CA ASP A 44 -6.20 -17.19 -19.79
C ASP A 44 -6.87 -17.32 -21.18
N PHE A 45 -6.11 -17.25 -22.28
CA PHE A 45 -6.69 -17.39 -23.61
C PHE A 45 -7.05 -18.84 -23.94
N LEU A 46 -8.16 -19.01 -24.65
CA LEU A 46 -8.63 -20.33 -25.06
C LEU A 46 -7.93 -20.79 -26.34
N PRO A 47 -7.20 -21.93 -26.33
CA PRO A 47 -6.62 -22.50 -27.54
C PRO A 47 -7.70 -22.85 -28.58
N GLY A 48 -7.44 -22.56 -29.85
CA GLY A 48 -8.38 -22.80 -30.94
C GLY A 48 -9.42 -21.69 -31.17
N LYS A 49 -9.46 -20.67 -30.31
CA LYS A 49 -10.21 -19.43 -30.54
C LYS A 49 -9.29 -18.37 -31.19
N ALA A 50 -9.81 -17.60 -32.14
CA ALA A 50 -8.99 -16.57 -32.80
C ALA A 50 -8.54 -15.50 -31.79
N ALA A 51 -7.29 -15.06 -31.90
CA ALA A 51 -6.65 -14.10 -30.97
C ALA A 51 -7.49 -12.84 -30.75
N LEU A 52 -8.06 -12.27 -31.82
CA LEU A 52 -8.95 -11.11 -31.74
C LEU A 52 -10.15 -11.35 -30.81
N PHE A 53 -10.77 -12.53 -30.86
CA PHE A 53 -11.92 -12.83 -29.99
C PHE A 53 -11.50 -13.16 -28.56
N ASN A 54 -10.31 -13.73 -28.35
CA ASN A 54 -9.75 -13.87 -27.00
C ASN A 54 -9.49 -12.50 -26.37
N MET A 55 -8.91 -11.56 -27.12
CA MET A 55 -8.73 -10.18 -26.67
C MET A 55 -10.06 -9.47 -26.40
N GLN A 56 -11.08 -9.66 -27.24
CA GLN A 56 -12.43 -9.08 -27.01
C GLN A 56 -13.03 -9.55 -25.68
N ASP A 57 -12.95 -10.86 -25.41
CA ASP A 57 -13.45 -11.41 -24.15
C ASP A 57 -12.64 -10.91 -22.96
N ALA A 58 -11.31 -10.90 -23.07
CA ALA A 58 -10.43 -10.41 -22.00
C ALA A 58 -10.70 -8.94 -21.66
N ALA A 59 -10.86 -8.08 -22.68
CA ALA A 59 -11.19 -6.67 -22.49
C ALA A 59 -12.60 -6.45 -21.93
N ARG A 60 -13.58 -7.29 -22.31
CA ARG A 60 -14.95 -7.21 -21.80
C ARG A 60 -15.07 -7.70 -20.35
N ASP A 61 -14.36 -8.78 -20.03
CA ASP A 61 -14.46 -9.47 -18.75
C ASP A 61 -13.51 -8.87 -17.69
N SER A 62 -12.73 -7.85 -18.07
CA SER A 62 -11.82 -7.09 -17.20
C SER A 62 -12.32 -5.68 -16.94
N ARG A 63 -12.08 -5.18 -15.73
CA ARG A 63 -12.41 -3.79 -15.36
C ARG A 63 -11.51 -2.77 -16.07
N PHE A 64 -10.23 -3.09 -16.21
CA PHE A 64 -9.24 -2.27 -16.91
C PHE A 64 -8.51 -3.08 -17.99
N THR A 65 -8.11 -2.41 -19.08
CA THR A 65 -7.19 -2.91 -20.10
C THR A 65 -5.90 -2.08 -20.03
N LEU A 66 -4.79 -2.73 -19.68
CA LEU A 66 -3.47 -2.14 -19.58
C LEU A 66 -2.70 -2.39 -20.88
N LEU A 67 -2.24 -1.33 -21.54
CA LEU A 67 -1.46 -1.43 -22.78
C LEU A 67 0.02 -1.24 -22.47
N VAL A 68 0.87 -2.23 -22.76
CA VAL A 68 2.32 -2.11 -22.65
C VAL A 68 2.88 -1.59 -23.97
N LEU A 69 3.10 -0.28 -24.03
CA LEU A 69 3.50 0.42 -25.25
C LEU A 69 5.01 0.32 -25.46
N THR A 70 5.37 -0.31 -26.55
CA THR A 70 6.73 -0.45 -27.09
C THR A 70 6.67 -0.35 -28.63
N PRO A 71 7.81 -0.13 -29.31
CA PRO A 71 7.85 -0.19 -30.77
C PRO A 71 7.31 -1.50 -31.35
N ASP A 72 7.50 -2.61 -30.64
CA ASP A 72 7.02 -3.93 -31.07
C ASP A 72 5.52 -4.08 -30.87
N TRP A 73 4.97 -3.57 -29.76
CA TRP A 73 3.52 -3.54 -29.55
C TRP A 73 2.78 -2.74 -30.62
N VAL A 74 3.31 -1.56 -30.99
CA VAL A 74 2.71 -0.72 -32.04
C VAL A 74 2.69 -1.44 -33.39
N LYS A 75 3.65 -2.33 -33.66
CA LYS A 75 3.71 -3.11 -34.92
C LYS A 75 2.84 -4.37 -34.91
N SER A 76 2.79 -5.08 -33.78
CA SER A 76 2.15 -6.41 -33.72
C SER A 76 0.71 -6.36 -33.22
N GLU A 77 0.45 -5.60 -32.16
CA GLU A 77 -0.83 -5.65 -31.44
C GLU A 77 -1.78 -4.52 -31.81
N TRP A 78 -1.25 -3.39 -32.28
CA TRP A 78 -2.08 -2.21 -32.59
C TRP A 78 -3.22 -2.52 -33.56
N THR A 79 -2.96 -3.28 -34.63
CA THR A 79 -4.00 -3.62 -35.62
C THR A 79 -5.17 -4.42 -35.03
N LEU A 80 -4.86 -5.35 -34.12
CA LEU A 80 -5.89 -6.12 -33.41
C LEU A 80 -6.62 -5.22 -32.42
N PHE A 81 -5.90 -4.39 -31.68
CA PHE A 81 -6.48 -3.46 -30.70
C PHE A 81 -7.36 -2.39 -31.35
N GLU A 82 -6.97 -1.82 -32.48
CA GLU A 82 -7.77 -0.89 -33.29
C GLU A 82 -9.10 -1.54 -33.73
N SER A 83 -9.05 -2.84 -34.08
CA SER A 83 -10.24 -3.62 -34.39
C SER A 83 -11.16 -3.84 -33.16
N LEU A 84 -10.62 -3.83 -31.94
CA LEU A 84 -11.40 -3.79 -30.69
C LEU A 84 -12.01 -2.40 -30.49
N LEU A 85 -11.23 -1.34 -30.68
CA LEU A 85 -11.64 0.05 -30.52
C LEU A 85 -12.81 0.44 -31.43
N SER A 86 -12.80 -0.03 -32.68
CA SER A 86 -13.91 0.20 -33.62
C SER A 86 -15.22 -0.53 -33.25
N ARG A 87 -15.16 -1.52 -32.34
CA ARG A 87 -16.29 -2.36 -31.94
C ARG A 87 -16.72 -2.19 -30.48
N THR A 88 -15.99 -1.38 -29.70
CA THR A 88 -16.33 -1.05 -28.31
C THR A 88 -17.28 0.14 -28.24
N LYS A 89 -18.04 0.23 -27.15
CA LYS A 89 -18.92 1.38 -26.83
C LYS A 89 -18.15 2.60 -26.33
N ASP A 90 -16.83 2.50 -26.13
CA ASP A 90 -15.98 3.60 -25.68
C ASP A 90 -14.71 3.79 -26.54
N PRO A 91 -14.85 4.17 -27.82
CA PRO A 91 -13.73 4.44 -28.71
C PRO A 91 -12.96 5.72 -28.34
N ALA A 92 -13.43 6.51 -27.38
CA ALA A 92 -12.82 7.78 -26.97
C ALA A 92 -12.05 7.70 -25.63
N GLY A 93 -12.02 6.53 -24.98
CA GLY A 93 -11.40 6.34 -23.66
C GLY A 93 -12.13 7.09 -22.53
N LEU A 94 -13.39 7.50 -22.75
CA LEU A 94 -14.18 8.31 -21.83
C LEU A 94 -14.58 7.55 -20.55
N GLN A 95 -14.54 6.22 -20.56
CA GLN A 95 -14.80 5.37 -19.40
C GLN A 95 -13.55 5.09 -18.55
N ARG A 96 -12.37 5.61 -18.93
CA ARG A 96 -11.10 5.43 -18.19
C ARG A 96 -10.74 3.97 -17.89
N CYS A 97 -11.21 3.04 -18.71
CA CYS A 97 -10.91 1.62 -18.56
C CYS A 97 -9.62 1.21 -19.31
N THR A 98 -9.10 2.03 -20.23
CA THR A 98 -7.83 1.76 -20.91
C THR A 98 -6.71 2.60 -20.29
N ILE A 99 -5.67 1.96 -19.78
CA ILE A 99 -4.51 2.61 -19.16
C ILE A 99 -3.28 2.30 -20.00
N PRO A 100 -2.71 3.27 -20.72
CA PRO A 100 -1.48 3.05 -21.45
C PRO A 100 -0.25 3.18 -20.53
N LEU A 101 0.70 2.26 -20.67
CA LEU A 101 1.97 2.22 -19.97
C LEU A 101 3.08 2.30 -21.03
N LEU A 102 3.82 3.40 -21.05
CA LEU A 102 4.93 3.59 -21.99
C LEU A 102 6.20 2.95 -21.43
N LEU A 103 6.52 1.75 -21.90
CA LEU A 103 7.71 0.99 -21.47
C LEU A 103 8.96 1.40 -22.25
N GLN A 104 8.80 1.64 -23.56
CA GLN A 104 9.87 2.11 -24.44
C GLN A 104 9.36 3.27 -25.29
N ALA A 105 10.22 4.24 -25.59
CA ALA A 105 9.84 5.33 -26.48
C ALA A 105 9.51 4.80 -27.89
N CYS A 106 8.32 5.14 -28.39
CA CYS A 106 7.82 4.71 -29.69
C CYS A 106 6.88 5.75 -30.30
N ASP A 107 6.68 5.67 -31.61
CA ASP A 107 5.70 6.50 -32.33
C ASP A 107 4.28 6.01 -32.00
N LEU A 108 3.57 6.76 -31.16
CA LEU A 108 2.24 6.39 -30.71
C LEU A 108 1.18 6.76 -31.77
N PRO A 109 0.23 5.85 -32.07
CA PRO A 109 -0.94 6.18 -32.86
C PRO A 109 -1.72 7.36 -32.27
N ASP A 110 -2.31 8.21 -33.13
CA ASP A 110 -2.94 9.48 -32.74
C ASP A 110 -3.92 9.35 -31.57
N PHE A 111 -4.71 8.28 -31.54
CA PHE A 111 -5.66 8.03 -30.45
C PHE A 111 -4.97 7.79 -29.10
N ILE A 112 -3.92 6.97 -29.06
CA ILE A 112 -3.16 6.68 -27.84
C ILE A 112 -2.42 7.95 -27.39
N ALA A 113 -1.89 8.73 -28.33
CA ALA A 113 -1.20 9.98 -28.04
C ALA A 113 -2.10 11.04 -27.35
N MET A 114 -3.43 10.92 -27.47
CA MET A 114 -4.39 11.80 -26.78
C MET A 114 -4.72 11.34 -25.35
N ILE A 115 -4.34 10.13 -24.96
CA ILE A 115 -4.61 9.57 -23.62
C ILE A 115 -3.36 9.75 -22.75
N THR A 116 -3.52 10.18 -21.50
CA THR A 116 -2.40 10.21 -20.55
C THR A 116 -1.90 8.80 -20.26
N TRP A 117 -0.61 8.54 -20.53
CA TRP A 117 0.06 7.28 -20.20
C TRP A 117 0.90 7.38 -18.92
N VAL A 118 1.20 6.22 -18.34
CA VAL A 118 2.19 6.08 -17.26
C VAL A 118 3.56 5.85 -17.88
N ASP A 119 4.53 6.68 -17.53
CA ASP A 119 5.88 6.67 -18.15
C ASP A 119 6.86 5.77 -17.37
N PHE A 120 7.21 4.62 -17.97
CA PHE A 120 8.20 3.67 -17.47
C PHE A 120 9.57 3.79 -18.16
N THR A 121 9.72 4.70 -19.13
CA THR A 121 10.99 4.91 -19.85
C THR A 121 12.07 5.52 -18.94
N ARG A 122 11.64 6.11 -17.82
CA ARG A 122 12.48 6.85 -16.86
C ARG A 122 12.80 6.04 -15.62
N GLY A 123 13.98 5.41 -15.61
CA GLY A 123 14.47 4.65 -14.46
C GLY A 123 14.56 5.47 -13.15
N ASP A 124 14.81 6.79 -13.24
CA ASP A 124 14.89 7.69 -12.08
C ASP A 124 13.53 7.95 -11.40
N ARG A 125 12.42 7.62 -12.07
CA ARG A 125 11.05 7.88 -11.61
C ARG A 125 10.17 6.64 -11.56
N LEU A 126 10.78 5.46 -11.60
CA LEU A 126 10.09 4.18 -11.73
C LEU A 126 9.10 3.93 -10.57
N GLU A 127 9.44 4.35 -9.35
CA GLU A 127 8.53 4.26 -8.20
C GLU A 127 7.31 5.19 -8.30
N ILE A 128 7.48 6.37 -8.91
CA ILE A 128 6.37 7.29 -9.18
C ILE A 128 5.44 6.67 -10.23
N ALA A 129 6.02 6.07 -11.28
CA ALA A 129 5.28 5.38 -12.32
C ALA A 129 4.45 4.22 -11.75
N TRP A 130 5.02 3.38 -10.88
CA TRP A 130 4.28 2.33 -10.18
C TRP A 130 3.13 2.87 -9.35
N ARG A 131 3.36 3.93 -8.57
CA ARG A 131 2.30 4.54 -7.77
C ARG A 131 1.17 5.07 -8.65
N GLN A 132 1.50 5.72 -9.77
CA GLN A 132 0.50 6.20 -10.73
C GLN A 132 -0.31 5.05 -11.33
N LEU A 133 0.36 3.97 -11.75
CA LEU A 133 -0.28 2.79 -12.31
C LEU A 133 -1.24 2.13 -11.32
N LEU A 134 -0.74 1.78 -10.12
CA LEU A 134 -1.54 1.11 -9.09
C LEU A 134 -2.74 1.97 -8.65
N THR A 135 -2.53 3.28 -8.48
CA THR A 135 -3.62 4.23 -8.18
C THR A 135 -4.64 4.27 -9.33
N GLY A 136 -4.19 4.27 -10.58
CA GLY A 136 -5.05 4.24 -11.77
C GLY A 136 -5.90 2.97 -11.86
N LEU A 137 -5.38 1.84 -11.36
CA LEU A 137 -6.07 0.56 -11.27
C LEU A 137 -6.99 0.45 -10.03
N GLY A 138 -7.06 1.50 -9.21
CA GLY A 138 -7.90 1.54 -8.01
C GLY A 138 -7.30 0.82 -6.81
N VAL A 139 -6.02 0.46 -6.84
CA VAL A 139 -5.29 0.02 -5.65
C VAL A 139 -5.08 1.27 -4.78
N PRO A 140 -5.55 1.28 -3.52
CA PRO A 140 -5.34 2.42 -2.65
C PRO A 140 -3.83 2.65 -2.52
N PRO A 141 -3.35 3.91 -2.63
CA PRO A 141 -1.94 4.18 -2.43
C PRO A 141 -1.58 3.67 -1.04
N GLU A 142 -0.59 2.78 -0.96
CA GLU A 142 -0.01 2.43 0.32
C GLU A 142 0.32 3.75 1.02
N PRO A 143 -0.20 4.00 2.23
CA PRO A 143 0.23 5.16 2.97
C PRO A 143 1.74 5.05 3.05
N VAL A 144 2.45 6.05 2.53
CA VAL A 144 3.88 6.16 2.76
C VAL A 144 4.00 6.27 4.26
N ALA A 145 4.30 5.14 4.92
CA ALA A 145 4.60 5.15 6.34
C ALA A 145 5.76 6.12 6.46
N ALA A 146 5.53 7.24 7.14
CA ALA A 146 6.63 8.11 7.51
C ALA A 146 7.68 7.21 8.17
N PRO A 147 8.97 7.32 7.81
CA PRO A 147 10.00 6.54 8.47
C PRO A 147 9.87 6.82 9.96
N GLU A 148 9.39 5.84 10.72
CA GLU A 148 9.30 5.96 12.17
C GLU A 148 10.73 6.10 12.68
N PRO A 149 10.98 6.97 13.68
CA PRO A 149 12.31 7.03 14.27
C PRO A 149 12.66 5.64 14.79
N GLU A 150 13.72 5.02 14.26
CA GLU A 150 14.26 3.80 14.82
C GLU A 150 14.65 4.09 16.28
N ARG A 151 14.09 3.30 17.20
CA ARG A 151 14.38 3.40 18.65
C ARG A 151 15.24 2.19 19.05
N PRO A 152 16.54 2.16 18.68
CA PRO A 152 17.41 1.05 19.05
C PRO A 152 17.46 0.93 20.57
N GLY A 153 17.11 -0.25 21.07
CA GLY A 153 17.06 -0.54 22.50
C GLY A 153 15.67 -0.55 23.12
N TRP A 154 14.60 -0.17 22.41
CA TRP A 154 13.22 -0.36 22.89
C TRP A 154 12.62 -1.68 22.39
N PHE A 155 11.83 -2.35 23.24
CA PHE A 155 11.14 -3.59 22.87
C PHE A 155 9.69 -3.31 22.46
N LEU A 156 9.46 -3.27 21.15
CA LEU A 156 8.17 -2.91 20.54
C LEU A 156 7.61 -4.05 19.66
N PRO A 157 7.31 -5.23 20.23
CA PRO A 157 6.93 -6.43 19.46
C PRO A 157 5.63 -6.29 18.67
N HIS A 158 4.71 -5.42 19.08
CA HIS A 158 3.39 -5.25 18.46
C HIS A 158 3.24 -3.80 17.97
N PRO A 159 3.89 -3.42 16.85
CA PRO A 159 3.89 -2.06 16.36
C PRO A 159 2.48 -1.64 15.94
N TYR A 160 2.00 -0.53 16.48
CA TYR A 160 0.68 -0.01 16.15
C TYR A 160 0.83 0.88 14.91
N GLY A 161 0.43 0.37 13.74
CA GLY A 161 0.71 0.99 12.43
C GLY A 161 0.58 2.51 12.40
N ALA A 162 1.58 3.16 11.81
CA ALA A 162 1.66 4.62 11.68
C ALA A 162 0.37 5.19 11.08
N GLN A 163 -0.28 6.09 11.82
CA GLN A 163 -1.33 6.93 11.26
C GLN A 163 -0.67 8.18 10.69
N PRO A 164 -0.55 8.34 9.35
CA PRO A 164 0.16 9.46 8.75
C PRO A 164 -0.44 10.83 9.12
N ASN A 165 -1.69 10.86 9.57
CA ASN A 165 -2.43 12.06 9.95
C ASN A 165 -2.91 12.03 11.41
N PHE A 166 -2.08 11.57 12.36
CA PHE A 166 -2.42 11.73 13.78
C PHE A 166 -2.50 13.23 14.12
N THR A 167 -3.71 13.73 14.41
CA THR A 167 -3.99 15.16 14.60
C THR A 167 -4.75 15.41 15.89
N GLY A 168 -4.53 16.58 16.49
CA GLY A 168 -5.11 16.94 17.79
C GLY A 168 -4.47 16.20 18.96
N ARG A 169 -5.21 16.09 20.07
CA ARG A 169 -4.82 15.34 21.29
C ARG A 169 -3.57 15.85 22.03
N ALA A 170 -3.18 17.11 21.79
CA ALA A 170 -2.03 17.73 22.44
C ALA A 170 -2.18 17.74 23.98
N ALA A 171 -3.39 18.00 24.48
CA ALA A 171 -3.68 17.98 25.91
C ALA A 171 -3.44 16.59 26.52
N GLU A 172 -3.91 15.53 25.86
CA GLU A 172 -3.69 14.17 26.34
C GLU A 172 -2.22 13.73 26.22
N ARG A 173 -1.50 14.18 25.20
CA ARG A 173 -0.04 13.94 25.09
C ARG A 173 0.72 14.64 26.21
N TRP A 174 0.38 15.89 26.52
CA TRP A 174 0.96 16.60 27.66
C TRP A 174 0.65 15.90 28.98
N MET A 175 -0.58 15.43 29.18
CA MET A 175 -0.95 14.64 30.36
C MET A 175 -0.07 13.38 30.53
N LEU A 176 0.23 12.67 29.44
CA LEU A 176 1.11 11.49 29.48
C LEU A 176 2.56 11.88 29.79
N SER A 177 3.08 12.95 29.18
CA SER A 177 4.43 13.43 29.45
C SER A 177 4.60 13.97 30.87
N ASP A 178 3.58 14.66 31.39
CA ASP A 178 3.55 15.20 32.75
C ASP A 178 3.52 14.07 33.77
N TRP A 179 2.67 13.06 33.57
CA TRP A 179 2.67 11.84 34.38
C TRP A 179 4.04 11.14 34.40
N LEU A 180 4.67 10.98 33.24
CA LEU A 180 6.00 10.36 33.13
C LEU A 180 7.07 11.20 33.85
N ALA A 181 6.95 12.53 33.84
CA ALA A 181 7.87 13.45 34.49
C ALA A 181 7.67 13.56 36.01
N GLU A 182 6.41 13.61 36.49
CA GLU A 182 6.07 13.64 37.92
C GLU A 182 6.53 12.39 38.66
N GLY A 183 6.58 11.24 37.97
CA GLY A 183 7.17 10.01 38.50
C GLY A 183 8.68 10.10 38.80
N LEU A 184 9.38 11.12 38.28
CA LEU A 184 10.84 11.27 38.39
C LEU A 184 11.30 12.39 39.35
N THR A 185 10.49 13.42 39.59
CA THR A 185 10.91 14.65 40.29
C THR A 185 10.29 14.84 41.67
N ARG A 186 9.54 13.86 42.18
CA ARG A 186 8.87 14.02 43.46
C ARG A 186 9.89 14.00 44.62
N PRO A 187 10.00 15.08 45.40
CA PRO A 187 10.83 15.07 46.61
C PRO A 187 10.32 14.02 47.59
N GLU A 188 11.23 13.35 48.31
CA GLU A 188 10.90 12.33 49.32
C GLU A 188 9.92 12.82 50.41
N SER A 189 9.71 14.14 50.52
CA SER A 189 8.90 14.80 51.54
C SER A 189 7.40 14.92 51.24
N VAL A 190 6.91 14.46 50.09
CA VAL A 190 5.45 14.45 49.79
C VAL A 190 4.87 13.10 50.21
N GLU A 191 3.87 13.08 51.10
CA GLU A 191 3.18 11.86 51.53
C GLU A 191 2.13 11.38 50.50
N GLY A 192 2.11 10.07 50.22
CA GLY A 192 1.20 9.40 49.30
C GLY A 192 1.95 8.45 48.34
N PRO A 193 1.38 7.36 47.83
CA PRO A 193 2.09 6.49 46.91
C PRO A 193 2.45 7.28 45.62
N PRO A 194 3.63 7.04 45.00
CA PRO A 194 3.82 7.44 43.61
C PRO A 194 2.70 6.83 42.77
N HIS A 195 2.34 7.45 41.65
CA HIS A 195 1.39 6.88 40.70
C HIS A 195 2.16 6.22 39.54
N PRO A 196 2.82 5.06 39.73
CA PRO A 196 3.59 4.39 38.68
C PRO A 196 2.72 3.84 37.55
N LEU A 197 1.39 3.97 37.68
CA LEU A 197 0.41 3.46 36.74
C LEU A 197 -0.56 4.57 36.36
N LEU A 198 -0.61 4.89 35.08
CA LEU A 198 -1.66 5.71 34.47
C LEU A 198 -2.62 4.81 33.69
N VAL A 199 -3.93 4.99 33.92
CA VAL A 199 -4.97 4.23 33.23
C VAL A 199 -5.81 5.16 32.37
N LEU A 200 -5.68 5.04 31.05
CA LEU A 200 -6.51 5.78 30.10
C LEU A 200 -7.77 4.98 29.75
N ARG A 201 -8.95 5.50 30.15
CA ARG A 201 -10.26 4.89 29.85
C ARG A 201 -11.00 5.68 28.78
N ALA A 202 -11.46 4.98 27.75
CA ALA A 202 -12.33 5.53 26.70
C ALA A 202 -13.06 4.38 25.99
N LEU A 203 -14.13 4.68 25.28
CA LEU A 203 -14.84 3.69 24.45
C LEU A 203 -13.92 3.09 23.37
N GLY A 204 -14.30 1.92 22.85
CA GLY A 204 -13.62 1.30 21.71
C GLY A 204 -13.59 2.25 20.50
N GLY A 205 -12.50 2.25 19.74
CA GLY A 205 -12.37 3.09 18.54
C GLY A 205 -11.95 4.55 18.77
N PHE A 206 -11.90 5.05 20.02
CA PHE A 206 -11.48 6.43 20.34
C PHE A 206 -9.96 6.70 20.21
N GLY A 207 -9.19 5.77 19.64
CA GLY A 207 -7.76 6.00 19.35
C GLY A 207 -6.82 5.99 20.56
N LYS A 208 -7.16 5.29 21.65
CA LYS A 208 -6.28 5.17 22.83
C LYS A 208 -4.90 4.60 22.50
N SER A 209 -4.88 3.48 21.76
CA SER A 209 -3.64 2.83 21.33
C SER A 209 -2.85 3.72 20.38
N ALA A 210 -3.53 4.41 19.45
CA ALA A 210 -2.90 5.38 18.55
C ALA A 210 -2.25 6.54 19.32
N LEU A 211 -2.94 7.10 20.33
CA LEU A 211 -2.42 8.17 21.18
C LEU A 211 -1.17 7.72 21.93
N ALA A 212 -1.21 6.55 22.58
CA ALA A 212 -0.09 6.09 23.38
C ALA A 212 1.12 5.68 22.51
N TRP A 213 0.89 5.09 21.33
CA TRP A 213 1.94 4.80 20.33
C TRP A 213 2.60 6.09 19.84
N HIS A 214 1.79 7.07 19.40
CA HIS A 214 2.30 8.35 18.91
C HIS A 214 3.09 9.11 19.99
N TRP A 215 2.57 9.14 21.21
CA TRP A 215 3.26 9.76 22.34
C TRP A 215 4.61 9.09 22.63
N LEU A 216 4.65 7.75 22.68
CA LEU A 216 5.87 6.98 22.90
C LEU A 216 6.95 7.31 21.85
N HIS A 217 6.57 7.40 20.57
CA HIS A 217 7.52 7.65 19.49
C HIS A 217 7.93 9.12 19.30
N HIS A 218 7.16 10.09 19.77
CA HIS A 218 7.41 11.50 19.47
C HIS A 218 7.68 12.39 20.70
N ASP A 219 7.21 12.02 21.88
CA ASP A 219 7.35 12.84 23.09
C ASP A 219 8.29 12.23 24.13
N VAL A 220 8.47 10.90 24.13
CA VAL A 220 9.37 10.24 25.07
C VAL A 220 10.81 10.36 24.60
N ASP A 221 11.64 10.93 25.47
CA ASP A 221 13.07 11.05 25.25
C ASP A 221 13.76 9.71 25.52
N ALA A 222 14.21 9.04 24.46
CA ALA A 222 14.93 7.77 24.54
C ALA A 222 16.30 7.88 25.24
N ALA A 223 16.93 9.06 25.29
CA ALA A 223 18.17 9.25 26.05
C ALA A 223 17.91 9.19 27.56
N ARG A 224 16.76 9.71 28.00
CA ARG A 224 16.31 9.65 29.40
C ARG A 224 15.69 8.29 29.76
N TRP A 225 15.06 7.64 28.78
CA TRP A 225 14.40 6.35 28.92
C TRP A 225 15.00 5.33 27.93
N PRO A 226 16.18 4.76 28.24
CA PRO A 226 16.88 3.86 27.33
C PRO A 226 16.16 2.53 27.12
N ARG A 227 15.28 2.14 28.06
CA ARG A 227 14.46 0.93 27.97
C ARG A 227 12.98 1.29 28.05
N ALA A 228 12.24 0.93 27.02
CA ALA A 228 10.78 0.97 27.01
C ALA A 228 10.21 -0.34 26.46
N VAL A 229 9.00 -0.69 26.87
CA VAL A 229 8.24 -1.83 26.33
C VAL A 229 6.88 -1.34 25.86
N TRP A 230 6.51 -1.72 24.65
CA TRP A 230 5.16 -1.56 24.15
C TRP A 230 4.53 -2.91 23.88
N TRP A 231 3.29 -3.11 24.34
CA TRP A 231 2.58 -4.37 24.13
C TRP A 231 1.11 -4.13 23.81
N SER A 232 0.64 -4.81 22.76
CA SER A 232 -0.78 -4.93 22.44
C SER A 232 -1.29 -6.33 22.76
N PHE A 233 -2.42 -6.43 23.47
CA PHE A 233 -3.12 -7.70 23.71
C PHE A 233 -4.12 -8.05 22.59
N TYR A 234 -4.20 -7.25 21.54
CA TYR A 234 -5.08 -7.48 20.39
C TYR A 234 -4.37 -8.18 19.22
N GLU A 235 -3.05 -8.27 19.24
CA GLU A 235 -2.22 -8.75 18.13
C GLU A 235 -1.28 -9.88 18.59
N GLY A 236 -1.09 -10.90 17.74
CA GLY A 236 -0.11 -11.97 17.97
C GLY A 236 -0.38 -12.85 19.19
N ASP A 237 0.71 -13.23 19.87
CA ASP A 237 0.71 -14.03 21.10
C ASP A 237 0.19 -13.20 22.29
N ASN A 238 -1.13 -13.07 22.33
CA ASN A 238 -1.89 -12.20 23.23
C ASN A 238 -1.96 -12.69 24.69
N GLN A 239 -1.14 -13.67 25.07
CA GLN A 239 -1.16 -14.24 26.42
C GLN A 239 -0.36 -13.38 27.39
N PHE A 240 -0.90 -13.19 28.59
CA PHE A 240 -0.21 -12.47 29.66
C PHE A 240 1.14 -13.13 30.04
N ASP A 241 1.23 -14.45 29.92
CA ASP A 241 2.48 -15.19 30.14
C ASP A 241 3.57 -14.78 29.11
N SER A 242 3.19 -14.62 27.85
CA SER A 242 4.10 -14.16 26.80
C SER A 242 4.58 -12.73 27.04
N PHE A 243 3.68 -11.84 27.46
CA PHE A 243 4.03 -10.48 27.87
C PHE A 243 5.06 -10.49 29.00
N LEU A 244 4.81 -11.23 30.08
CA LEU A 244 5.73 -11.31 31.22
C LEU A 244 7.09 -11.88 30.82
N ARG A 245 7.10 -13.03 30.13
CA ARG A 245 8.33 -13.73 29.76
C ARG A 245 9.20 -12.88 28.84
N LYS A 246 8.63 -12.28 27.80
CA LYS A 246 9.39 -11.45 26.83
C LYS A 246 9.84 -10.13 27.44
N THR A 247 8.98 -9.48 28.22
CA THR A 247 9.32 -8.25 28.94
C THR A 247 10.45 -8.47 29.93
N LEU A 248 10.39 -9.54 30.73
CA LEU A 248 11.46 -9.88 31.67
C LEU A 248 12.77 -10.21 30.96
N ALA A 249 12.73 -11.00 29.87
CA ALA A 249 13.93 -11.30 29.09
C ALA A 249 14.62 -10.01 28.61
N TYR A 250 13.86 -9.10 28.00
CA TYR A 250 14.37 -7.81 27.55
C TYR A 250 14.88 -6.91 28.69
N LEU A 251 14.16 -6.85 29.82
CA LEU A 251 14.58 -6.01 30.95
C LEU A 251 15.79 -6.57 31.71
N LEU A 252 16.06 -7.87 31.59
CA LEU A 252 17.19 -8.55 32.24
C LEU A 252 18.42 -8.70 31.33
N GLU A 253 18.30 -8.41 30.03
CA GLU A 253 19.46 -8.30 29.15
C GLU A 253 20.40 -7.19 29.67
N PRO A 254 21.72 -7.45 29.74
CA PRO A 254 22.70 -6.51 30.29
C PRO A 254 22.86 -5.26 29.43
#